data_AF-A0A3M8CU21-F1
#
_entry.id   AF-A0A3M8CU21-F1
#
_cell.length_a   1.000
_cell.length_b   1.000
_cell.length_c   1.000
_cell.angle_alpha   90.00
_cell.angle_beta   90.00
_cell.angle_gamma   90.00
#
_symmetry.space_group_name_H-M   'P 1'
#
loop_
_entity.id
_entity.type
_entity.pdbx_description
1 polymer ?
#
loop_
_entity_poly.entity_id
_entity_poly.type
_entity_poly.pdbx_seq_one_letter_code
_entity_poly.pdbx_strand_id
1 'polypeptide(L)'
;MIKIRRNRIFPCMLLVCMLVYANFHSPIPAKAEPSHNWSQLMDKQVSDWIHELGEKDPAFADWGKAHTTMETLGAGMRQWLVHLNKGNRPVGYLVVGEVPEKSDEPHFALLEYGLGEYSLFDPAQAPADEALAVYDGLSSHWEFTGDEKQPQSANAMTGEQYPPGFVDSAAIFTSLQTDDLISDKPILLESKYFQLSSDEIDPFSRIDWLTRQETERNYDMTASQLLEKDESERIVLTTSQYEGKVLAPYTVGAVHLWGNNVTYVGVWDQGLRFLPAAYVEKIGQFNESE
;
A
#
# COMPACT_ATOMS: atom_id res chain seq x y z
N MET A 1 -81.99 51.54 2.95
CA MET A 1 -80.54 51.24 2.83
C MET A 1 -80.39 49.86 2.21
N ILE A 2 -80.06 49.80 0.92
CA ILE A 2 -80.02 48.60 0.10
C ILE A 2 -78.56 48.12 0.02
N LYS A 3 -78.28 46.87 0.44
CA LYS A 3 -76.95 46.25 0.34
C LYS A 3 -76.95 45.19 -0.76
N ILE A 4 -76.30 45.55 -1.87
CA ILE A 4 -75.99 44.69 -3.02
C ILE A 4 -74.83 43.75 -2.62
N ARG A 5 -75.04 42.42 -2.68
CA ARG A 5 -73.94 41.44 -2.63
C ARG A 5 -73.63 40.96 -4.05
N ARG A 6 -72.42 41.29 -4.52
CA ARG A 6 -71.79 40.82 -5.76
C ARG A 6 -71.32 39.37 -5.58
N ASN A 7 -71.76 38.50 -6.50
CA ASN A 7 -71.06 37.25 -6.83
C ASN A 7 -69.67 37.59 -7.40
N ARG A 8 -68.64 36.87 -6.93
CA ARG A 8 -67.34 36.79 -7.62
C ARG A 8 -66.89 35.35 -7.75
N ILE A 9 -66.79 34.99 -9.02
CA ILE A 9 -66.17 33.86 -9.68
C ILE A 9 -64.70 33.68 -9.26
N PHE A 10 -64.28 32.41 -9.13
CA PHE A 10 -62.95 31.76 -9.25
C PHE A 10 -61.69 32.64 -9.51
N PRO A 11 -60.50 32.28 -8.96
CA PRO A 11 -59.72 31.18 -9.56
C PRO A 11 -58.90 30.31 -8.58
N CYS A 12 -59.04 28.98 -8.74
CA CYS A 12 -58.23 27.92 -8.14
C CYS A 12 -57.04 27.58 -9.05
N MET A 13 -56.27 28.59 -9.46
CA MET A 13 -55.24 28.42 -10.50
C MET A 13 -53.97 29.21 -10.15
N LEU A 14 -53.44 29.03 -8.93
CA LEU A 14 -52.15 29.62 -8.54
C LEU A 14 -51.37 28.80 -7.50
N LEU A 15 -51.73 27.54 -7.27
CA LEU A 15 -51.03 26.67 -6.30
C LEU A 15 -50.44 25.38 -6.90
N VAL A 16 -50.34 25.31 -8.24
CA VAL A 16 -49.74 24.14 -8.94
C VAL A 16 -48.37 24.48 -9.57
N CYS A 17 -47.98 25.75 -9.66
CA CYS A 17 -46.70 26.13 -10.29
C CYS A 17 -45.49 26.27 -9.33
N MET A 18 -45.67 26.14 -8.01
CA MET A 18 -44.55 26.25 -7.04
C MET A 18 -43.99 24.92 -6.52
N LEU A 19 -44.42 23.77 -7.07
CA LEU A 19 -43.92 22.44 -6.68
C LEU A 19 -43.11 21.72 -7.77
N VAL A 20 -42.77 22.41 -8.87
CA VAL A 20 -42.01 21.81 -9.99
C VAL A 20 -40.55 22.30 -10.06
N TYR A 21 -40.15 23.32 -9.28
CA TYR A 21 -38.79 23.87 -9.34
C TYR A 21 -37.78 23.31 -8.32
N ALA A 22 -38.18 22.39 -7.44
CA ALA A 22 -37.32 21.91 -6.35
C ALA A 22 -36.71 20.50 -6.54
N ASN A 23 -36.88 19.85 -7.70
CA ASN A 23 -36.47 18.44 -7.89
C ASN A 23 -35.53 18.16 -9.07
N PHE A 24 -34.81 19.16 -9.59
CA PHE A 24 -33.83 18.95 -10.68
C PHE A 24 -32.45 19.54 -10.39
N HIS A 25 -31.94 19.35 -9.18
CA HIS A 25 -30.49 19.37 -8.95
C HIS A 25 -30.13 18.15 -8.09
N SER A 26 -30.33 16.96 -8.65
CA SER A 26 -29.53 15.83 -8.20
C SER A 26 -28.07 16.17 -8.49
N PRO A 27 -27.16 16.21 -7.50
CA PRO A 27 -25.75 16.25 -7.80
C PRO A 27 -25.47 15.00 -8.63
N ILE A 28 -25.05 15.19 -9.88
CA ILE A 28 -24.48 14.11 -10.68
C ILE A 28 -23.28 13.63 -9.87
N PRO A 29 -23.22 12.37 -9.41
CA PRO A 29 -21.98 11.84 -8.90
C PRO A 29 -21.00 11.92 -10.06
N ALA A 30 -20.02 12.82 -9.96
CA ALA A 30 -18.90 12.86 -10.86
C ALA A 30 -18.12 11.56 -10.63
N LYS A 31 -18.51 10.48 -11.33
CA LYS A 31 -17.56 9.44 -11.70
C LYS A 31 -16.58 10.15 -12.63
N ALA A 32 -15.45 10.57 -12.09
CA ALA A 32 -14.29 10.87 -12.90
C ALA A 32 -13.97 9.56 -13.64
N GLU A 33 -14.39 9.44 -14.90
CA GLU A 33 -13.81 8.42 -15.76
C GLU A 33 -12.32 8.74 -15.84
N PRO A 34 -11.42 7.80 -15.51
CA PRO A 34 -10.01 7.97 -15.79
C PRO A 34 -9.89 8.37 -17.25
N SER A 35 -9.20 9.48 -17.54
CA SER A 35 -8.95 9.88 -18.91
C SER A 35 -8.35 8.68 -19.66
N HIS A 36 -8.74 8.46 -20.91
CA HIS A 36 -8.41 7.26 -21.68
C HIS A 36 -6.90 6.90 -21.70
N ASN A 37 -6.01 7.86 -21.42
CA ASN A 37 -4.57 7.68 -21.26
C ASN A 37 -4.15 7.13 -19.88
N TRP A 38 -4.88 7.41 -18.79
CA TRP A 38 -4.49 7.05 -17.43
C TRP A 38 -4.30 5.54 -17.26
N SER A 39 -5.30 4.74 -17.68
CA SER A 39 -5.23 3.28 -17.58
C SER A 39 -4.08 2.72 -18.42
N GLN A 40 -3.87 3.27 -19.61
CA GLN A 40 -2.79 2.83 -20.49
C GLN A 40 -1.41 3.14 -19.91
N LEU A 41 -1.25 4.31 -19.28
CA LEU A 41 -0.01 4.69 -18.60
C LEU A 41 0.25 3.80 -17.38
N MET A 42 -0.78 3.53 -16.58
CA MET A 42 -0.70 2.62 -15.43
C MET A 42 -0.32 1.21 -15.86
N ASP A 43 -1.04 0.63 -16.83
CA ASP A 43 -0.78 -0.72 -17.34
C ASP A 43 0.64 -0.83 -17.91
N LYS A 44 1.07 0.20 -18.65
CA LYS A 44 2.44 0.26 -19.18
C LYS A 44 3.46 0.29 -18.04
N GLN A 45 3.30 1.15 -17.04
CA GLN A 45 4.26 1.29 -15.95
C GLN A 45 4.36 -0.01 -15.13
N VAL A 46 3.23 -0.66 -14.84
CA VAL A 46 3.18 -1.98 -14.19
C VAL A 46 3.91 -3.03 -15.01
N SER A 47 3.64 -3.08 -16.32
CA SER A 47 4.33 -4.00 -17.23
C SER A 47 5.84 -3.76 -17.28
N ASP A 48 6.29 -2.50 -17.23
CA ASP A 48 7.71 -2.15 -17.25
C ASP A 48 8.41 -2.66 -15.96
N TRP A 49 7.82 -2.46 -14.78
CA TRP A 49 8.37 -3.01 -13.51
C TRP A 49 8.43 -4.53 -13.51
N ILE A 50 7.36 -5.19 -13.96
CA ILE A 50 7.29 -6.66 -14.03
C ILE A 50 8.36 -7.22 -14.97
N HIS A 51 8.52 -6.59 -16.12
CA HIS A 51 9.52 -6.97 -17.11
C HIS A 51 10.93 -6.80 -16.56
N GLU A 52 11.25 -5.63 -15.99
CA GLU A 52 12.57 -5.36 -15.44
C GLU A 52 12.93 -6.36 -14.33
N LEU A 53 12.05 -6.55 -13.34
CA LEU A 53 12.29 -7.52 -12.26
C LEU A 53 12.50 -8.93 -12.81
N GLY A 54 11.61 -9.39 -13.70
CA GLY A 54 11.68 -10.72 -14.28
C GLY A 54 12.92 -10.97 -15.16
N GLU A 55 13.49 -9.92 -15.77
CA GLU A 55 14.72 -10.02 -16.55
C GLU A 55 15.99 -9.92 -15.71
N LYS A 56 15.99 -9.09 -14.67
CA LYS A 56 17.20 -8.73 -13.90
C LYS A 56 17.43 -9.60 -12.68
N ASP A 57 16.36 -10.09 -12.06
CA ASP A 57 16.44 -10.86 -10.83
C ASP A 57 15.87 -12.28 -11.04
N PRO A 58 16.72 -13.33 -10.94
CA PRO A 58 16.28 -14.71 -11.09
C PRO A 58 15.16 -15.13 -10.13
N ALA A 59 15.05 -14.52 -8.94
CA ALA A 59 13.97 -14.81 -7.99
C ALA A 59 12.60 -14.44 -8.58
N PHE A 60 12.55 -13.45 -9.48
CA PHE A 60 11.35 -12.94 -10.13
C PHE A 60 11.12 -13.52 -11.54
N ALA A 61 11.91 -14.52 -11.98
CA ALA A 61 11.86 -15.02 -13.36
C ALA A 61 10.46 -15.52 -13.83
N ASP A 62 9.59 -15.91 -12.90
CA ASP A 62 8.22 -16.34 -13.21
C ASP A 62 7.27 -15.17 -13.57
N TRP A 63 7.62 -13.94 -13.22
CA TRP A 63 6.79 -12.74 -13.40
C TRP A 63 6.57 -12.39 -14.86
N GLY A 64 7.56 -12.58 -15.73
CA GLY A 64 7.44 -12.32 -17.18
C GLY A 64 6.42 -13.21 -17.90
N LYS A 65 5.84 -14.22 -17.22
CA LYS A 65 4.79 -15.11 -17.74
C LYS A 65 3.49 -15.03 -16.93
N ALA A 66 3.42 -14.11 -15.96
CA ALA A 66 2.26 -13.93 -15.12
C ALA A 66 1.18 -13.11 -15.85
N HIS A 67 -0.08 -13.39 -15.51
CA HIS A 67 -1.19 -12.52 -15.82
C HIS A 67 -1.43 -11.61 -14.61
N THR A 68 -1.77 -10.36 -14.87
CA THR A 68 -2.04 -9.36 -13.84
C THR A 68 -3.53 -9.15 -13.65
N THR A 69 -3.95 -8.99 -12.39
CA THR A 69 -5.25 -8.43 -12.02
C THR A 69 -5.02 -7.27 -11.06
N MET A 70 -5.87 -6.25 -11.10
CA MET A 70 -5.68 -5.03 -10.31
C MET A 70 -6.93 -4.71 -9.51
N GLU A 71 -6.74 -4.38 -8.24
CA GLU A 71 -7.79 -4.03 -7.30
C GLU A 71 -7.47 -2.70 -6.63
N THR A 72 -8.48 -1.88 -6.39
CA THR A 72 -8.31 -0.62 -5.66
C THR A 72 -8.14 -0.88 -4.18
N LEU A 73 -7.13 -0.26 -3.57
CA LEU A 73 -6.94 -0.29 -2.12
C LEU A 73 -7.67 0.91 -1.50
N GLY A 74 -8.58 0.66 -0.57
CA GLY A 74 -9.31 1.69 0.18
C GLY A 74 -10.23 2.60 -0.65
N ALA A 75 -11.27 3.14 -0.01
CA ALA A 75 -12.14 4.11 -0.67
C ALA A 75 -11.42 5.47 -0.80
N GLY A 76 -11.15 5.91 -2.04
CA GLY A 76 -10.55 7.22 -2.31
C GLY A 76 -9.04 7.29 -2.12
N MET A 77 -8.37 6.14 -1.88
CA MET A 77 -6.92 6.08 -1.97
C MET A 77 -6.54 5.87 -3.44
N ARG A 78 -5.58 6.63 -3.93
CA ARG A 78 -5.06 6.47 -5.30
C ARG A 78 -3.98 5.39 -5.29
N GLN A 79 -4.37 4.21 -4.83
CA GLN A 79 -3.50 3.06 -4.61
C GLN A 79 -4.18 1.78 -5.09
N TRP A 80 -3.38 0.86 -5.62
CA TRP A 80 -3.86 -0.38 -6.21
C TRP A 80 -2.96 -1.55 -5.84
N LEU A 81 -3.58 -2.70 -5.61
CA LEU A 81 -2.91 -3.99 -5.50
C LEU A 81 -2.97 -4.69 -6.86
N VAL A 82 -1.80 -5.04 -7.39
CA VAL A 82 -1.65 -5.79 -8.62
C VAL A 82 -1.23 -7.21 -8.25
N HIS A 83 -2.08 -8.20 -8.50
CA HIS A 83 -1.76 -9.60 -8.29
C HIS A 83 -1.13 -10.22 -9.54
N LEU A 84 -0.10 -11.06 -9.36
CA LEU A 84 0.56 -11.77 -10.44
C LEU A 84 0.29 -13.27 -10.32
N ASN A 85 -0.32 -13.83 -11.36
CA ASN A 85 -0.70 -15.24 -11.40
C ASN A 85 -0.11 -15.96 -12.62
N LYS A 86 0.61 -17.06 -12.38
CA LYS A 86 1.06 -17.98 -13.44
C LYS A 86 0.10 -19.17 -13.50
N GLY A 87 -0.90 -19.07 -14.37
CA GLY A 87 -2.06 -19.96 -14.31
C GLY A 87 -2.89 -19.63 -13.06
N ASN A 88 -3.20 -20.62 -12.23
CA ASN A 88 -3.93 -20.42 -10.96
C ASN A 88 -3.00 -20.30 -9.75
N ARG A 89 -1.69 -20.16 -9.96
CA ARG A 89 -0.70 -20.05 -8.88
C ARG A 89 -0.27 -18.59 -8.74
N PRO A 90 -0.45 -17.96 -7.57
CA PRO A 90 0.14 -16.66 -7.29
C PRO A 90 1.66 -16.75 -7.30
N VAL A 91 2.32 -15.78 -7.93
CA VAL A 91 3.79 -15.70 -8.03
C VAL A 91 4.36 -14.38 -7.51
N GLY A 92 3.49 -13.44 -7.15
CA GLY A 92 3.84 -12.20 -6.48
C GLY A 92 2.75 -11.15 -6.59
N TYR A 93 3.07 -9.94 -6.17
CA TYR A 93 2.21 -8.76 -6.29
C TYR A 93 3.02 -7.47 -6.33
N LEU A 94 2.36 -6.38 -6.73
CA LEU A 94 2.85 -5.01 -6.58
C LEU A 94 1.78 -4.19 -5.86
N VAL A 95 2.20 -3.26 -5.02
CA VAL A 95 1.37 -2.15 -4.57
C VAL A 95 1.81 -0.91 -5.32
N VAL A 96 0.88 -0.28 -6.03
CA VAL A 96 1.15 0.89 -6.86
C VAL A 96 0.37 2.07 -6.31
N GLY A 97 1.02 3.21 -6.18
CA GLY A 97 0.41 4.47 -5.78
C GLY A 97 0.49 5.49 -6.89
N GLU A 98 -0.52 6.34 -7.03
CA GLU A 98 -0.43 7.52 -7.87
C GLU A 98 0.09 8.69 -7.05
N VAL A 99 1.14 9.33 -7.53
CA VAL A 99 1.79 10.43 -6.81
C VAL A 99 1.15 11.75 -7.24
N PRO A 100 0.75 12.61 -6.30
CA PRO A 100 0.19 13.92 -6.62
C PRO A 100 1.29 14.87 -7.10
N GLU A 101 1.58 14.87 -8.40
CA GLU A 101 2.45 15.86 -9.03
C GLU A 101 1.68 17.05 -9.62
N LYS A 102 2.40 18.12 -9.93
CA LYS A 102 1.90 19.27 -10.71
C LYS A 102 2.03 19.04 -12.23
N SER A 103 2.21 17.80 -12.65
CA SER A 103 2.23 17.39 -14.06
C SER A 103 0.79 17.24 -14.57
N ASP A 104 0.60 17.46 -15.87
CA ASP A 104 -0.68 17.19 -16.55
C ASP A 104 -0.90 15.68 -16.77
N GLU A 105 0.14 14.86 -16.62
CA GLU A 105 0.08 13.40 -16.75
C GLU A 105 0.16 12.71 -15.36
N PRO A 106 -0.51 11.55 -15.18
CA PRO A 106 -0.42 10.79 -13.95
C PRO A 106 0.97 10.15 -13.81
N HIS A 107 1.53 10.21 -12.61
CA HIS A 107 2.77 9.54 -12.25
C HIS A 107 2.51 8.47 -11.20
N PHE A 108 3.18 7.32 -11.33
CA PHE A 108 2.99 6.18 -10.46
C PHE A 108 4.28 5.83 -9.71
N ALA A 109 4.13 5.48 -8.45
CA ALA A 109 5.19 4.95 -7.60
C ALA A 109 4.94 3.48 -7.31
N LEU A 110 6.01 2.70 -7.32
CA LEU A 110 6.01 1.33 -6.83
C LEU A 110 6.15 1.39 -5.30
N LEU A 111 5.05 1.24 -4.58
CA LEU A 111 5.05 1.40 -3.12
C LEU A 111 5.54 0.16 -2.39
N GLU A 112 5.35 -1.02 -2.99
CA GLU A 112 5.82 -2.31 -2.50
C GLU A 112 5.75 -3.35 -3.61
N TYR A 113 6.56 -4.40 -3.53
CA TYR A 113 6.38 -5.61 -4.30
C TYR A 113 6.81 -6.84 -3.51
N GLY A 114 6.06 -7.92 -3.61
CA GLY A 114 6.31 -9.14 -2.87
C GLY A 114 6.45 -10.37 -3.76
N LEU A 115 7.40 -11.23 -3.42
CA LEU A 115 7.65 -12.49 -4.12
C LEU A 115 6.88 -13.64 -3.47
N GLY A 116 6.27 -14.49 -4.30
CA GLY A 116 5.67 -15.75 -3.85
C GLY A 116 4.16 -15.73 -3.81
N GLU A 117 3.58 -16.61 -2.99
CA GLU A 117 2.14 -16.86 -2.95
C GLU A 117 1.36 -15.99 -1.97
N TYR A 118 2.06 -15.38 -1.02
CA TYR A 118 1.45 -14.56 0.02
C TYR A 118 1.22 -13.15 -0.52
N SER A 119 -0.05 -12.77 -0.68
CA SER A 119 -0.43 -11.41 -1.01
C SER A 119 -0.72 -10.62 0.27
N LEU A 120 -0.40 -9.33 0.26
CA LEU A 120 -0.63 -8.45 1.42
C LEU A 120 -2.09 -8.42 1.88
N PHE A 121 -3.03 -8.50 0.93
CA PHE A 121 -4.46 -8.58 1.18
C PHE A 121 -5.01 -9.84 0.52
N ASP A 122 -5.05 -10.94 1.27
CA ASP A 122 -5.76 -12.16 0.85
C ASP A 122 -7.23 -12.06 1.28
N PRO A 123 -8.20 -12.10 0.36
CA PRO A 123 -9.62 -12.11 0.70
C PRO A 123 -10.02 -13.23 1.68
N ALA A 124 -9.29 -14.36 1.70
CA ALA A 124 -9.52 -15.43 2.66
C ALA A 124 -9.20 -15.03 4.12
N GLN A 125 -8.40 -13.98 4.31
CA GLN A 125 -8.04 -13.40 5.62
C GLN A 125 -8.88 -12.17 5.97
N ALA A 126 -9.74 -11.70 5.06
CA ALA A 126 -10.60 -10.56 5.33
C ALA A 126 -11.59 -10.89 6.47
N PRO A 127 -11.69 -10.03 7.51
CA PRO A 127 -12.53 -10.30 8.68
C PRO A 127 -14.04 -10.17 8.39
N ALA A 128 -14.41 -9.52 7.29
CA ALA A 128 -15.78 -9.32 6.84
C ALA A 128 -15.82 -9.09 5.33
N ASP A 129 -16.97 -9.38 4.68
CA ASP A 129 -17.15 -9.19 3.24
C ASP A 129 -17.01 -7.70 2.83
N GLU A 130 -17.41 -6.77 3.70
CA GLU A 130 -17.30 -5.32 3.48
C GLU A 130 -16.01 -4.70 4.03
N ALA A 131 -15.02 -5.51 4.43
CA ALA A 131 -13.76 -5.00 4.93
C ALA A 131 -13.02 -4.18 3.87
N LEU A 132 -12.51 -3.02 4.26
CA LEU A 132 -11.73 -2.12 3.42
C LEU A 132 -10.25 -2.38 3.62
N ALA A 133 -9.52 -2.68 2.55
CA ALA A 133 -8.08 -2.79 2.57
C ALA A 133 -7.43 -1.40 2.71
N VAL A 134 -6.64 -1.17 3.75
CA VAL A 134 -5.89 0.07 4.00
C VAL A 134 -4.40 -0.23 3.97
N TYR A 135 -3.72 0.32 2.97
CA TYR A 135 -2.30 0.10 2.76
C TYR A 135 -1.43 1.15 3.46
N ASP A 136 -0.49 0.69 4.28
CA ASP A 136 0.61 1.48 4.83
C ASP A 136 1.85 0.60 5.07
N GLY A 137 2.25 -0.18 4.05
CA GLY A 137 3.42 -1.06 4.10
C GLY A 137 3.29 -2.16 5.16
N LEU A 138 4.20 -2.19 6.13
CA LEU A 138 4.21 -3.17 7.22
C LEU A 138 3.08 -2.96 8.25
N SER A 139 2.41 -1.79 8.24
CA SER A 139 1.26 -1.50 9.11
C SER A 139 -0.10 -1.62 8.40
N SER A 140 -0.11 -2.23 7.21
CA SER A 140 -1.33 -2.43 6.43
C SER A 140 -2.37 -3.25 7.21
N HIS A 141 -3.64 -2.89 7.05
CA HIS A 141 -4.73 -3.48 7.81
C HIS A 141 -6.06 -3.45 7.05
N TRP A 142 -6.99 -4.29 7.50
CA TRP A 142 -8.41 -4.26 7.14
C TRP A 142 -9.15 -3.33 8.09
N GLU A 143 -9.98 -2.43 7.57
CA GLU A 143 -10.98 -1.68 8.34
C GLU A 143 -12.37 -2.28 8.12
N PHE A 144 -13.12 -2.53 9.19
CA PHE A 144 -14.47 -3.11 9.09
C PHE A 144 -15.34 -2.68 10.26
N THR A 145 -16.65 -2.92 10.13
CA THR A 145 -17.62 -2.68 11.21
C THR A 145 -18.05 -4.01 11.80
N GLY A 146 -17.68 -4.26 13.06
CA GLY A 146 -18.10 -5.47 13.76
C GLY A 146 -19.58 -5.46 14.20
N ASP A 147 -20.03 -6.57 14.80
CA ASP A 147 -21.40 -6.76 15.27
C ASP A 147 -21.90 -5.66 16.22
N GLU A 148 -20.99 -5.09 17.02
CA GLU A 148 -21.28 -4.02 17.97
C GLU A 148 -21.37 -2.62 17.32
N LYS A 149 -21.29 -2.54 15.99
CA LYS A 149 -21.27 -1.30 15.19
C LYS A 149 -20.12 -0.35 15.54
N GLN A 150 -19.05 -0.87 16.13
CA GLN A 150 -17.82 -0.13 16.36
C GLN A 150 -16.86 -0.37 15.20
N PRO A 151 -16.11 0.66 14.77
CA PRO A 151 -15.02 0.46 13.82
C PRO A 151 -13.97 -0.45 14.45
N GLN A 152 -13.52 -1.43 13.68
CA GLN A 152 -12.51 -2.40 14.04
C GLN A 152 -11.47 -2.48 12.94
N SER A 153 -10.26 -2.88 13.33
CA SER A 153 -9.15 -3.07 12.41
C SER A 153 -8.54 -4.44 12.65
N ALA A 154 -8.04 -5.08 11.58
CA ALA A 154 -7.32 -6.35 11.65
C ALA A 154 -6.07 -6.29 10.76
N ASN A 155 -5.02 -6.99 11.14
CA ASN A 155 -3.79 -7.05 10.35
C ASN A 155 -4.06 -7.58 8.93
N ALA A 156 -3.48 -6.93 7.91
CA ALA A 156 -3.78 -7.23 6.51
C ALA A 156 -3.47 -8.68 6.11
N MET A 157 -2.33 -9.21 6.56
CA MET A 157 -1.84 -10.53 6.16
C MET A 157 -2.44 -11.67 6.98
N THR A 158 -2.65 -11.45 8.28
CA THR A 158 -3.07 -12.53 9.21
C THR A 158 -4.56 -12.54 9.51
N GLY A 159 -5.28 -11.43 9.22
CA GLY A 159 -6.67 -11.25 9.65
C GLY A 159 -6.83 -11.11 11.17
N GLU A 160 -5.74 -11.06 11.94
CA GLU A 160 -5.81 -10.93 13.40
C GLU A 160 -6.34 -9.55 13.78
N GLN A 161 -7.43 -9.54 14.55
CA GLN A 161 -8.07 -8.31 14.99
C GLN A 161 -7.19 -7.56 16.00
N TYR A 162 -6.99 -6.25 15.76
CA TYR A 162 -6.30 -5.39 16.72
C TYR A 162 -7.15 -5.11 17.96
N PRO A 163 -6.51 -4.83 19.11
CA PRO A 163 -7.22 -4.48 20.34
C PRO A 163 -8.18 -3.29 20.17
N PRO A 164 -9.28 -3.24 20.94
CA PRO A 164 -10.15 -2.07 20.97
C PRO A 164 -9.37 -0.79 21.30
N GLY A 165 -9.65 0.28 20.56
CA GLY A 165 -8.91 1.54 20.68
C GLY A 165 -7.60 1.57 19.88
N PHE A 166 -7.42 0.65 18.94
CA PHE A 166 -6.43 0.81 17.89
C PHE A 166 -6.63 2.16 17.20
N VAL A 167 -5.61 3.01 17.27
CA VAL A 167 -5.55 4.26 16.54
C VAL A 167 -4.59 4.02 15.39
N ASP A 168 -5.10 4.14 14.18
CA ASP A 168 -4.25 4.11 13.00
C ASP A 168 -3.25 5.28 13.05
N SER A 169 -1.99 4.97 12.76
CA SER A 169 -0.98 6.02 12.63
C SER A 169 -1.21 6.74 11.30
N ALA A 170 -0.85 8.02 11.20
CA ALA A 170 -0.95 8.69 9.91
C ALA A 170 -0.09 7.93 8.88
N ALA A 171 -0.73 7.52 7.77
CA ALA A 171 -0.09 6.69 6.74
C ALA A 171 1.28 7.27 6.33
N ILE A 172 2.35 6.55 6.61
CA ILE A 172 3.73 7.03 6.45
C ILE A 172 4.01 7.38 4.99
N PHE A 173 3.45 6.60 4.05
CA PHE A 173 3.56 6.87 2.61
C PHE A 173 3.07 8.26 2.19
N THR A 174 2.08 8.83 2.90
CA THR A 174 1.59 10.19 2.60
C THR A 174 2.58 11.29 2.99
N SER A 175 3.58 10.96 3.80
CA SER A 175 4.63 11.87 4.27
C SER A 175 5.94 11.76 3.50
N LEU A 176 6.05 10.81 2.56
CA LEU A 176 7.25 10.61 1.75
C LEU A 176 7.34 11.65 0.64
N GLN A 177 8.55 12.01 0.24
CA GLN A 177 8.74 12.88 -0.90
C GLN A 177 8.61 12.05 -2.19
N THR A 178 8.07 12.67 -3.23
CA THR A 178 7.90 12.04 -4.55
C THR A 178 9.22 11.50 -5.11
N ASP A 179 10.30 12.28 -4.99
CA ASP A 179 11.63 11.94 -5.50
C ASP A 179 12.22 10.69 -4.82
N ASP A 180 11.73 10.34 -3.63
CA ASP A 180 12.16 9.14 -2.89
C ASP A 180 11.44 7.86 -3.37
N LEU A 181 10.38 8.01 -4.16
CA LEU A 181 9.48 6.93 -4.58
C LEU A 181 9.45 6.70 -6.09
N ILE A 182 9.68 7.74 -6.88
CA ILE A 182 9.61 7.67 -8.33
C ILE A 182 10.99 7.43 -8.93
N SER A 183 11.05 6.43 -9.80
CA SER A 183 12.16 6.25 -10.72
C SER A 183 11.67 6.57 -12.13
N ASP A 184 12.23 7.61 -12.77
CA ASP A 184 11.84 8.05 -14.12
C ASP A 184 12.03 6.94 -15.17
N LYS A 185 12.87 5.95 -14.84
CA LYS A 185 13.07 4.73 -15.61
C LYS A 185 13.09 3.57 -14.63
N PRO A 186 12.15 2.61 -14.75
CA PRO A 186 12.11 1.44 -13.88
C PRO A 186 13.22 0.47 -14.26
N ILE A 187 14.48 0.85 -14.02
CA ILE A 187 15.66 0.04 -14.30
C ILE A 187 16.22 -0.45 -12.98
N LEU A 188 16.38 -1.76 -12.85
CA LEU A 188 17.01 -2.39 -11.70
C LEU A 188 18.52 -2.41 -11.95
N LEU A 189 19.25 -1.61 -11.17
CA LEU A 189 20.69 -1.43 -11.31
C LEU A 189 21.47 -2.50 -10.56
N GLU A 190 20.99 -2.88 -9.37
CA GLU A 190 21.65 -3.86 -8.51
C GLU A 190 20.61 -4.64 -7.70
N SER A 191 20.84 -5.94 -7.55
CA SER A 191 20.17 -6.80 -6.58
C SER A 191 21.22 -7.46 -5.71
N LYS A 192 21.11 -7.27 -4.40
CA LYS A 192 21.93 -7.96 -3.40
C LYS A 192 21.03 -8.80 -2.51
N TYR A 193 21.41 -10.05 -2.28
CA TYR A 193 20.71 -10.97 -1.38
C TYR A 193 21.59 -11.27 -0.16
N PHE A 194 21.00 -11.20 1.02
CA PHE A 194 21.63 -11.59 2.27
C PHE A 194 21.28 -13.04 2.56
N GLN A 195 22.29 -13.83 2.89
CA GLN A 195 22.21 -15.24 3.23
C GLN A 195 21.50 -16.05 2.14
N LEU A 196 22.28 -16.55 1.19
CA LEU A 196 21.90 -17.33 -0.01
C LEU A 196 21.04 -18.60 0.24
N SER A 197 20.71 -18.94 1.49
CA SER A 197 19.70 -19.97 1.73
C SER A 197 18.33 -19.40 1.41
N SER A 198 17.59 -20.06 0.53
CA SER A 198 16.18 -19.78 0.20
C SER A 198 15.21 -19.78 1.39
N ASP A 199 15.72 -20.01 2.60
CA ASP A 199 14.94 -20.24 3.79
C ASP A 199 14.91 -18.95 4.61
N GLU A 200 13.70 -18.49 4.89
CA GLU A 200 13.44 -17.40 5.84
C GLU A 200 14.15 -17.71 7.17
N ILE A 201 14.97 -16.76 7.62
CA ILE A 201 15.66 -16.87 8.90
C ILE A 201 14.82 -16.17 9.93
N ASP A 202 14.35 -16.94 10.90
CA ASP A 202 13.57 -16.42 12.03
C ASP A 202 14.37 -15.32 12.76
N PRO A 203 13.87 -14.06 12.81
CA PRO A 203 14.55 -12.96 13.51
C PRO A 203 14.65 -13.20 15.02
N PHE A 204 13.90 -14.14 15.60
CA PHE A 204 14.00 -14.55 17.00
C PHE A 204 15.02 -15.67 17.25
N SER A 205 15.59 -16.25 16.19
CA SER A 205 16.68 -17.24 16.34
C SER A 205 17.91 -16.64 17.03
N ARG A 206 18.10 -15.32 16.93
CA ARG A 206 19.03 -14.53 17.73
C ARG A 206 18.38 -13.20 18.12
N ILE A 207 18.43 -12.85 19.40
CA ILE A 207 17.77 -11.67 19.96
C ILE A 207 18.74 -10.53 20.29
N ASP A 208 19.95 -10.56 19.73
CA ASP A 208 21.00 -9.57 20.03
C ASP A 208 20.57 -8.15 19.61
N TRP A 209 19.72 -8.05 18.58
CA TRP A 209 19.07 -6.82 18.14
C TRP A 209 18.26 -6.14 19.25
N LEU A 210 17.62 -6.92 20.14
CA LEU A 210 16.82 -6.37 21.24
C LEU A 210 17.74 -5.72 22.29
N THR A 211 18.85 -6.37 22.60
CA THR A 211 19.82 -5.86 23.59
C THR A 211 20.60 -4.65 23.07
N ARG A 212 20.98 -4.64 21.78
CA ARG A 212 21.70 -3.51 21.17
C ARG A 212 20.87 -2.24 21.11
N GLN A 213 19.56 -2.36 20.88
CA GLN A 213 18.67 -1.20 20.90
C GLN A 213 18.72 -0.45 22.24
N GLU A 214 18.91 -1.16 23.36
CA GLU A 214 19.03 -0.55 24.69
C GLU A 214 20.41 0.09 24.93
N THR A 215 21.50 -0.51 24.41
CA THR A 215 22.88 -0.12 24.72
C THR A 215 23.54 0.78 23.69
N GLU A 216 23.17 0.66 22.41
CA GLU A 216 23.85 1.23 21.24
C GLU A 216 22.86 2.03 20.36
N ARG A 217 22.11 2.93 20.97
CA ARG A 217 21.09 3.82 20.35
C ARG A 217 21.55 4.66 19.13
N ASN A 218 22.79 4.53 18.66
CA ASN A 218 23.40 5.38 17.62
C ASN A 218 23.96 4.60 16.41
N TYR A 219 23.67 3.31 16.26
CA TYR A 219 24.03 2.57 15.04
C TYR A 219 22.91 2.69 14.01
N ASP A 220 22.67 3.91 13.51
CA ASP A 220 21.72 4.13 12.40
C ASP A 220 22.41 3.76 11.09
N MET A 221 22.40 2.46 10.76
CA MET A 221 22.70 2.02 9.40
C MET A 221 21.58 2.51 8.46
N THR A 222 21.93 3.05 7.31
CA THR A 222 20.97 3.43 6.26
C THR A 222 20.79 2.29 5.27
N ALA A 223 19.69 2.32 4.50
CA ALA A 223 19.45 1.33 3.46
C ALA A 223 20.55 1.34 2.39
N SER A 224 21.12 2.51 2.08
CA SER A 224 22.26 2.61 1.15
C SER A 224 23.50 1.90 1.68
N GLN A 225 23.72 1.88 2.99
CA GLN A 225 24.85 1.17 3.61
C GLN A 225 24.67 -0.35 3.58
N LEU A 226 23.44 -0.87 3.42
CA LEU A 226 23.22 -2.30 3.21
C LEU A 226 23.89 -2.80 1.92
N LEU A 227 23.92 -1.98 0.87
CA LEU A 227 24.63 -2.30 -0.37
C LEU A 227 26.14 -2.44 -0.18
N GLU A 228 26.71 -1.98 0.93
CA GLU A 228 28.13 -2.12 1.25
C GLU A 228 28.42 -3.34 2.14
N LYS A 229 27.38 -3.97 2.71
CA LYS A 229 27.52 -5.13 3.60
C LYS A 229 27.86 -6.41 2.84
N ASP A 230 28.55 -7.32 3.54
CA ASP A 230 28.82 -8.67 3.04
C ASP A 230 27.52 -9.48 3.00
N GLU A 231 27.34 -10.30 1.96
CA GLU A 231 26.13 -11.11 1.78
C GLU A 231 25.93 -12.16 2.89
N SER A 232 26.97 -12.49 3.65
CA SER A 232 26.88 -13.40 4.80
C SER A 232 26.38 -12.73 6.09
N GLU A 233 26.31 -11.39 6.13
CA GLU A 233 25.83 -10.65 7.29
C GLU A 233 24.36 -10.94 7.56
N ARG A 234 23.99 -10.96 8.85
CA ARG A 234 22.59 -11.02 9.27
C ARG A 234 22.14 -9.64 9.68
N ILE A 235 21.10 -9.17 9.01
CA ILE A 235 20.57 -7.83 9.25
C ILE A 235 19.10 -7.97 9.64
N VAL A 236 18.73 -7.35 10.76
CA VAL A 236 17.37 -7.31 11.29
C VAL A 236 16.88 -5.87 11.26
N LEU A 237 15.79 -5.64 10.55
CA LEU A 237 15.01 -4.41 10.64
C LEU A 237 14.09 -4.53 11.86
N THR A 238 14.26 -3.66 12.85
CA THR A 238 13.31 -3.53 13.96
C THR A 238 12.39 -2.35 13.71
N THR A 239 11.09 -2.60 13.66
CA THR A 239 10.08 -1.56 13.41
C THR A 239 9.24 -1.30 14.64
N SER A 240 8.85 -0.04 14.82
CA SER A 240 7.96 0.40 15.88
C SER A 240 6.55 0.56 15.31
N GLN A 241 5.71 -0.44 15.53
CA GLN A 241 4.32 -0.44 15.08
C GLN A 241 3.36 -0.01 16.20
N TYR A 242 2.15 0.38 15.80
CA TYR A 242 1.07 0.75 16.71
C TYR A 242 1.47 1.82 17.74
N GLU A 243 1.91 2.98 17.25
CA GLU A 243 2.41 4.10 18.09
C GLU A 243 3.55 3.68 19.06
N GLY A 244 4.37 2.71 18.66
CA GLY A 244 5.47 2.18 19.46
C GLY A 244 5.07 1.23 20.57
N LYS A 245 3.86 0.68 20.53
CA LYS A 245 3.42 -0.37 21.44
C LYS A 245 3.88 -1.76 20.99
N VAL A 246 4.21 -1.93 19.72
CA VAL A 246 4.68 -3.19 19.15
C VAL A 246 6.05 -2.98 18.53
N LEU A 247 7.04 -3.76 18.99
CA LEU A 247 8.35 -3.86 18.34
C LEU A 247 8.35 -5.12 17.49
N ALA A 248 8.38 -4.97 16.18
CA ALA A 248 8.35 -6.07 15.23
C ALA A 248 9.70 -6.19 14.51
N PRO A 249 10.44 -7.29 14.73
CA PRO A 249 11.69 -7.56 14.02
C PRO A 249 11.42 -8.30 12.70
N TYR A 250 12.13 -7.92 11.65
CA TYR A 250 12.08 -8.53 10.34
C TYR A 250 13.49 -8.81 9.85
N THR A 251 13.74 -10.01 9.33
CA THR A 251 15.02 -10.31 8.70
C THR A 251 15.10 -9.63 7.33
N VAL A 252 16.16 -8.85 7.09
CA VAL A 252 16.44 -8.29 5.76
C VAL A 252 17.03 -9.40 4.88
N GLY A 253 16.31 -9.78 3.83
CA GLY A 253 16.70 -10.81 2.89
C GLY A 253 17.36 -10.29 1.62
N ALA A 254 17.06 -9.06 1.20
CA ALA A 254 17.61 -8.49 -0.02
C ALA A 254 17.58 -6.96 -0.03
N VAL A 255 18.33 -6.35 -0.95
CA VAL A 255 18.27 -4.93 -1.28
C VAL A 255 18.34 -4.76 -2.80
N HIS A 256 17.43 -3.96 -3.33
CA HIS A 256 17.35 -3.60 -4.75
C HIS A 256 17.64 -2.12 -4.93
N LEU A 257 18.61 -1.79 -5.78
CA LEU A 257 18.88 -0.43 -6.21
C LEU A 257 18.24 -0.21 -7.59
N TRP A 258 17.28 0.69 -7.65
CA TRP A 258 16.65 1.11 -8.90
C TRP A 258 17.28 2.42 -9.42
N GLY A 259 16.97 2.77 -10.66
CA GLY A 259 17.31 4.06 -11.26
C GLY A 259 16.95 5.23 -10.34
N ASN A 260 17.67 6.35 -10.48
CA ASN A 260 17.57 7.52 -9.61
C ASN A 260 17.92 7.25 -8.12
N ASN A 261 18.71 6.21 -7.84
CA ASN A 261 19.12 5.79 -6.49
C ASN A 261 17.96 5.42 -5.55
N VAL A 262 16.80 5.06 -6.10
CA VAL A 262 15.67 4.57 -5.30
C VAL A 262 16.00 3.17 -4.81
N THR A 263 16.20 3.04 -3.50
CA THR A 263 16.55 1.75 -2.87
C THR A 263 15.31 1.09 -2.30
N TYR A 264 15.16 -0.21 -2.49
CA TYR A 264 14.14 -1.03 -1.84
C TYR A 264 14.81 -2.07 -0.96
N VAL A 265 14.23 -2.29 0.22
CA VAL A 265 14.70 -3.26 1.19
C VAL A 265 13.71 -4.43 1.20
N GLY A 266 14.21 -5.61 0.85
CA GLY A 266 13.50 -6.88 0.92
C GLY A 266 13.55 -7.43 2.34
N VAL A 267 12.41 -7.52 3.00
CA VAL A 267 12.24 -8.11 4.33
C VAL A 267 11.42 -9.40 4.26
N TRP A 268 11.78 -10.37 5.10
CA TRP A 268 11.02 -11.61 5.24
C TRP A 268 9.83 -11.41 6.18
N ASP A 269 8.64 -11.69 5.65
CA ASP A 269 7.35 -11.57 6.34
C ASP A 269 6.32 -12.45 5.60
N GLN A 270 6.39 -13.77 5.84
CA GLN A 270 5.67 -14.78 5.05
C GLN A 270 5.99 -14.67 3.55
N GLY A 271 7.28 -14.62 3.22
CA GLY A 271 7.77 -14.30 1.88
C GLY A 271 8.56 -13.00 1.84
N LEU A 272 9.27 -12.76 0.74
CA LEU A 272 10.15 -11.61 0.60
C LEU A 272 9.37 -10.40 0.07
N ARG A 273 9.25 -9.34 0.87
CA ARG A 273 8.54 -8.10 0.56
C ARG A 273 9.51 -6.95 0.45
N PHE A 274 9.49 -6.25 -0.68
CA PHE A 274 10.37 -5.11 -0.95
C PHE A 274 9.63 -3.81 -0.73
N LEU A 275 10.11 -3.01 0.23
CA LEU A 275 9.57 -1.68 0.53
C LEU A 275 10.63 -0.60 0.25
N PRO A 276 10.24 0.62 -0.17
CA PRO A 276 11.18 1.73 -0.35
C PRO A 276 11.98 2.02 0.92
N ALA A 277 13.28 2.26 0.78
CA ALA A 277 14.17 2.66 1.86
C ALA A 277 13.63 3.86 2.64
N ALA A 278 13.11 4.88 1.94
CA ALA A 278 12.53 6.07 2.54
C ALA A 278 11.32 5.77 3.45
N TYR A 279 10.58 4.69 3.19
CA TYR A 279 9.54 4.21 4.10
C TYR A 279 10.18 3.47 5.29
N VAL A 280 11.06 2.50 5.02
CA VAL A 280 11.65 1.61 6.03
C VAL A 280 12.43 2.39 7.08
N GLU A 281 13.24 3.37 6.67
CA GLU A 281 14.03 4.23 7.56
C GLU A 281 13.17 5.17 8.43
N LYS A 282 11.91 5.41 8.06
CA LYS A 282 10.97 6.18 8.91
C LYS A 282 10.34 5.34 10.01
N ILE A 283 10.15 4.04 9.78
CA ILE A 283 9.39 3.18 10.68
C ILE A 283 10.27 2.28 11.56
N GLY A 284 11.57 2.20 11.25
CA GLY A 284 12.45 1.26 11.92
C GLY A 284 13.93 1.58 11.78
N GLN A 285 14.72 0.68 12.36
CA GLN A 285 16.19 0.75 12.40
C GLN A 285 16.77 -0.60 12.00
N PHE A 286 17.90 -0.58 11.31
CA PHE A 286 18.62 -1.79 10.96
C PHE A 286 19.66 -2.15 12.03
N ASN A 287 19.72 -3.43 12.38
CA ASN A 287 20.65 -3.97 13.35
C ASN A 287 21.41 -5.14 12.72
N GLU A 288 22.73 -5.13 12.83
CA GLU A 288 23.52 -6.34 12.60
C GLU A 288 23.23 -7.34 13.72
N SER A 289 23.17 -8.62 13.37
CA SER A 289 22.96 -9.74 14.29
C SER A 289 24.12 -10.73 14.14
N GLU A 290 24.91 -10.93 15.21
CA GLU A 290 26.14 -11.73 15.21
C GLU A 290 25.90 -13.24 15.43
#